data_AF-A0A7R7VDL9-F1
#
_entry.id   AF-A0A7R7VDL9-F1
#
_cell.length_a   1.000
_cell.length_b   1.000
_cell.length_c   1.000
_cell.angle_alpha   90.00
_cell.angle_beta   90.00
_cell.angle_gamma   90.00
#
_symmetry.space_group_name_H-M   'P 1'
#
loop_
_entity.id
_entity.type
_entity.pdbx_description
1 polymer ?
#
loop_
_entity_poly.entity_id
_entity_poly.type
_entity_poly.pdbx_seq_one_letter_code
_entity_poly.pdbx_strand_id
1 'polypeptide(L)'
;MTIPFPILPLDYHRSRSIRRFTPSRKFLAFTTTAASKKIDPAQLAAVFDQLLPVAPETLTRGSGEWRGIALNTGHKFMEQLESLHWRGAVFRSTEDVEPVAIDKADGEKATTDFGGACVRLLSPLPNYAIEM
;
A
#
# COMPACT_ATOMS: atom_id res chain seq x y z
N MET A 1 38.59 -5.03 -10.97
CA MET A 1 37.58 -5.86 -11.66
C MET A 1 36.23 -5.20 -11.44
N THR A 2 35.63 -4.66 -12.49
CA THR A 2 34.37 -3.89 -12.43
C THR A 2 33.33 -4.62 -13.29
N ILE A 3 32.20 -4.97 -12.69
CA ILE A 3 31.09 -5.68 -13.33
C ILE A 3 30.21 -4.63 -14.04
N PRO A 4 29.80 -4.85 -15.31
CA PRO A 4 28.95 -3.89 -16.01
C PRO A 4 27.47 -4.09 -15.65
N PHE A 5 26.79 -2.99 -15.31
CA PHE A 5 25.32 -2.93 -15.26
C PHE A 5 24.75 -3.02 -16.69
N PRO A 6 23.65 -3.75 -16.93
CA PRO A 6 23.00 -3.72 -18.23
C PRO A 6 22.31 -2.36 -18.44
N ILE A 7 22.73 -1.70 -19.50
CA ILE A 7 22.19 -0.44 -20.01
C ILE A 7 20.80 -0.76 -20.59
N LEU A 8 19.73 -0.26 -19.97
CA LEU A 8 18.40 -0.28 -20.58
C LEU A 8 18.41 0.60 -21.85
N PRO A 9 17.76 0.18 -22.95
CA PRO A 9 17.81 0.90 -24.20
C PRO A 9 17.15 2.27 -24.09
N LEU A 10 17.85 3.23 -24.67
CA LEU A 10 17.52 4.64 -24.84
C LEU A 10 16.28 4.82 -25.71
N ASP A 11 15.10 4.86 -25.11
CA ASP A 11 13.93 5.55 -25.68
C ASP A 11 13.49 6.69 -24.74
N TYR A 12 14.42 7.62 -24.50
CA TYR A 12 14.26 8.75 -23.57
C TYR A 12 13.61 10.00 -24.20
N HIS A 13 13.22 9.98 -25.48
CA HIS A 13 12.69 11.18 -26.14
C HIS A 13 11.38 10.95 -26.92
N ARG A 14 10.24 10.91 -26.20
CA ARG A 14 9.03 11.65 -26.64
C ARG A 14 8.01 11.86 -25.52
N SER A 15 7.67 13.13 -25.34
CA SER A 15 6.56 13.71 -24.58
C SER A 15 6.72 13.93 -23.07
N ARG A 16 7.02 15.19 -22.72
CA ARG A 16 6.80 15.77 -21.38
C ARG A 16 5.32 15.76 -20.94
N SER A 17 4.35 15.43 -21.81
CA SER A 17 2.92 15.39 -21.45
C SER A 17 2.45 14.04 -20.88
N ILE A 18 3.17 12.93 -21.09
CA ILE A 18 2.76 11.59 -20.62
C ILE A 18 3.19 11.32 -19.17
N ARG A 19 4.23 12.01 -18.66
CA ARG A 19 4.81 11.76 -17.33
C ARG A 19 3.96 12.21 -16.12
N ARG A 20 2.76 12.77 -16.32
CA ARG A 20 1.99 13.42 -15.23
C ARG A 20 0.78 12.62 -14.69
N PHE A 21 0.33 11.55 -15.34
CA PHE A 21 -1.03 11.03 -15.08
C PHE A 21 -1.18 9.50 -14.94
N THR A 22 -0.15 8.75 -14.54
CA THR A 22 -0.38 7.32 -14.25
C THR A 22 -1.26 7.14 -13.00
N PRO A 23 -2.12 6.11 -12.94
CA PRO A 23 -2.91 5.79 -11.75
C PRO A 23 -2.05 5.71 -10.48
N SER A 24 -0.89 5.05 -10.53
CA SER A 24 0.04 4.95 -9.40
C SER A 24 0.53 6.32 -8.92
N ARG A 25 0.79 7.26 -9.83
CA ARG A 25 1.24 8.62 -9.47
C ARG A 25 0.12 9.46 -8.88
N LYS A 26 -1.12 9.31 -9.38
CA LYS A 26 -2.31 9.91 -8.76
C LYS A 26 -2.54 9.35 -7.36
N PHE A 27 -2.39 8.03 -7.19
CA PHE A 27 -2.54 7.38 -5.90
C PHE A 27 -1.48 7.84 -4.89
N LEU A 28 -0.23 7.97 -5.33
CA LEU A 28 0.85 8.54 -4.52
C LEU A 28 0.58 10.00 -4.10
N ALA A 29 -0.11 10.79 -4.91
CA ALA A 29 -0.47 12.15 -4.54
C ALA A 29 -1.41 12.18 -3.31
N PHE A 30 -2.31 11.19 -3.18
CA PHE A 30 -3.16 11.06 -1.99
C PHE A 30 -2.32 10.80 -0.74
N THR A 31 -1.29 9.95 -0.80
CA THR A 31 -0.45 9.64 0.37
C THR A 31 0.38 10.83 0.82
N THR A 32 0.82 11.69 -0.10
CA THR A 32 1.56 12.93 0.24
C THR A 32 0.68 14.04 0.81
N THR A 33 -0.63 14.01 0.53
CA THR A 33 -1.61 15.02 0.98
C THR A 33 -2.44 14.54 2.18
N ALA A 34 -2.34 13.26 2.55
CA ALA A 34 -3.23 12.53 3.45
C ALA A 34 -3.37 13.14 4.84
N ALA A 35 -2.33 13.81 5.35
CA ALA A 35 -2.32 14.37 6.70
C ALA A 35 -3.15 15.66 6.84
N SER A 36 -3.45 16.38 5.74
CA SER A 36 -3.97 17.75 5.83
C SER A 36 -5.36 17.98 5.23
N LYS A 37 -5.88 17.08 4.40
CA LYS A 37 -7.16 17.29 3.69
C LYS A 37 -7.99 16.02 3.64
N LYS A 38 -9.29 16.15 3.95
CA LYS A 38 -10.27 15.08 3.71
C LYS A 38 -10.34 14.75 2.21
N ILE A 39 -10.20 13.47 1.90
CA ILE A 39 -10.24 12.90 0.56
C ILE A 39 -11.64 12.31 0.35
N ASP A 40 -12.23 12.55 -0.82
CA ASP A 40 -13.47 11.90 -1.22
C ASP A 40 -13.24 10.39 -1.45
N PRO A 41 -13.93 9.50 -0.70
CA PRO A 41 -13.80 8.05 -0.88
C PRO A 41 -14.03 7.59 -2.32
N ALA A 42 -14.99 8.18 -3.03
CA ALA A 42 -15.34 7.78 -4.40
C ALA A 42 -14.20 8.11 -5.37
N GLN A 43 -13.57 9.27 -5.21
CA GLN A 43 -12.42 9.67 -6.01
C GLN A 43 -11.20 8.78 -5.74
N LEU A 44 -10.97 8.42 -4.47
CA LEU A 44 -9.89 7.52 -4.09
C LEU A 44 -10.08 6.12 -4.70
N ALA A 45 -11.29 5.56 -4.56
CA ALA A 45 -11.65 4.26 -5.13
C ALA A 45 -11.46 4.22 -6.65
N ALA A 46 -11.96 5.22 -7.38
CA ALA A 46 -11.84 5.30 -8.83
C ALA A 46 -10.38 5.30 -9.32
N VAL A 47 -9.43 5.83 -8.54
CA VAL A 47 -8.00 5.78 -8.87
C VAL A 47 -7.38 4.44 -8.45
N PHE A 48 -7.79 3.90 -7.30
CA PHE A 48 -7.34 2.60 -6.80
C PHE A 48 -7.69 1.46 -7.78
N ASP A 49 -8.90 1.48 -8.34
CA ASP A 49 -9.38 0.46 -9.29
C ASP A 49 -8.57 0.41 -10.60
N GLN A 50 -7.79 1.45 -10.89
CA GLN A 50 -6.91 1.51 -12.06
C GLN A 50 -5.48 1.03 -11.77
N LEU A 51 -5.18 0.64 -10.53
CA LEU A 51 -3.87 0.11 -10.16
C LEU A 51 -3.72 -1.34 -10.63
N LEU A 52 -2.50 -1.70 -11.03
CA LEU A 52 -2.19 -3.09 -11.34
C LEU A 52 -2.11 -3.92 -10.06
N PRO A 53 -2.59 -5.17 -10.09
CA PRO A 53 -2.40 -6.09 -8.98
C PRO A 53 -0.90 -6.36 -8.75
N VAL A 54 -0.57 -6.76 -7.52
CA VAL A 54 0.78 -7.15 -7.13
C VAL A 54 0.82 -8.64 -6.80
N ALA A 55 1.93 -9.29 -7.13
CA ALA A 55 2.14 -10.69 -6.75
C ALA A 55 2.44 -10.79 -5.24
N PRO A 56 2.01 -11.86 -4.52
CA PRO A 56 2.26 -12.04 -3.09
C PRO A 56 3.72 -11.85 -2.67
N GLU A 57 4.65 -12.33 -3.52
CA GLU A 57 6.09 -12.26 -3.29
C GLU A 57 6.59 -10.81 -3.28
N THR A 58 5.82 -9.87 -3.83
CA THR A 58 6.13 -8.43 -3.77
C THR A 58 6.06 -7.92 -2.34
N LEU A 59 5.12 -8.42 -1.54
CA LEU A 59 4.90 -7.96 -0.16
C LEU A 59 5.97 -8.48 0.80
N THR A 60 6.54 -9.66 0.52
CA THR A 60 7.57 -10.30 1.35
C THR A 60 9.00 -9.92 0.92
N ARG A 61 9.18 -9.07 -0.10
CA ARG A 61 10.51 -8.64 -0.56
C ARG A 61 11.21 -7.80 0.50
N GLY A 62 12.53 -7.96 0.63
CA GLY A 62 13.35 -7.20 1.56
C GLY A 62 13.11 -7.65 3.01
N SER A 63 12.84 -6.71 3.92
CA SER A 63 12.48 -7.02 5.30
C SER A 63 11.02 -7.45 5.48
N GLY A 64 10.19 -7.31 4.44
CA GLY A 64 8.75 -7.51 4.54
C GLY A 64 8.04 -6.46 5.41
N GLU A 65 8.75 -5.43 5.89
CA GLU A 65 8.16 -4.38 6.71
C GLU A 65 7.58 -3.25 5.84
N TRP A 66 6.30 -2.96 6.03
CA TRP A 66 5.59 -1.90 5.33
C TRP A 66 5.07 -0.90 6.33
N ARG A 67 5.52 0.36 6.22
CA ARG A 67 4.97 1.47 7.01
C ARG A 67 3.64 1.90 6.41
N GLY A 68 2.61 1.87 7.24
CA GLY A 68 1.25 2.26 6.88
C GLY A 68 1.04 3.77 6.95
N ILE A 69 0.05 4.25 6.18
CA ILE A 69 -0.50 5.60 6.27
C ILE A 69 -2.01 5.48 6.13
N ALA A 70 -2.77 6.08 7.07
CA ALA A 70 -4.21 6.21 6.92
C ALA A 70 -4.53 7.39 5.99
N LEU A 71 -5.30 7.14 4.93
CA LEU A 71 -5.80 8.20 4.05
C LEU A 71 -7.07 8.79 4.66
N ASN A 72 -7.08 10.10 4.94
CA ASN A 72 -8.20 10.78 5.59
C ASN A 72 -9.47 10.81 4.71
N THR A 73 -10.29 9.77 4.76
CA THR A 73 -11.60 9.69 4.09
C THR A 73 -12.77 10.10 4.99
N GLY A 74 -12.49 10.39 6.27
CA GLY A 74 -13.50 10.57 7.32
C GLY A 74 -14.03 9.26 7.92
N HIS A 75 -13.38 8.13 7.65
CA HIS A 75 -13.77 6.84 8.22
C HIS A 75 -13.35 6.70 9.70
N LYS A 76 -14.25 6.28 10.58
CA LYS A 76 -14.01 6.21 12.04
C LYS A 76 -12.84 5.30 12.45
N PHE A 77 -12.54 4.27 11.66
CA PHE A 77 -11.42 3.37 11.91
C PHE A 77 -10.05 4.06 11.92
N MET A 78 -9.94 5.25 11.32
CA MET A 78 -8.68 6.02 11.33
C MET A 78 -8.29 6.45 12.75
N GLU A 79 -9.26 6.91 13.54
CA GLU A 79 -9.05 7.29 14.95
C GLU A 79 -8.57 6.10 15.79
N GLN A 80 -9.06 4.90 15.46
CA GLN A 80 -8.63 3.67 16.13
C GLN A 80 -7.17 3.33 15.79
N LEU A 81 -6.76 3.41 14.52
CA LEU A 81 -5.37 3.18 14.11
C LEU A 81 -4.39 4.18 14.75
N GLU A 82 -4.79 5.45 14.85
CA GLU A 82 -4.00 6.48 15.53
C GLU A 82 -3.85 6.18 17.03
N SER A 83 -4.95 5.83 17.70
CA SER A 83 -4.92 5.48 19.14
C SER A 83 -4.06 4.24 19.45
N LEU A 84 -3.93 3.33 18.49
CA LEU A 84 -3.11 2.12 18.59
C LEU A 84 -1.63 2.38 18.30
N HIS A 85 -1.23 3.60 17.93
CA HIS A 85 0.11 3.89 17.42
C HIS A 85 0.51 2.93 16.29
N TRP A 86 -0.43 2.67 15.37
CA TRP A 86 -0.23 1.74 14.27
C TRP A 86 0.90 2.21 13.34
N ARG A 87 1.92 1.37 13.20
CA ARG A 87 3.08 1.60 12.32
C ARG A 87 2.84 1.04 10.92
N GLY A 88 2.14 -0.08 10.80
CA GLY A 88 1.95 -0.77 9.53
C GLY A 88 1.79 -2.29 9.66
N ALA A 89 2.38 -3.04 8.73
CA ALA A 89 2.31 -4.50 8.68
C ALA A 89 3.69 -5.12 8.42
N VAL A 90 3.89 -6.37 8.85
CA VAL A 90 5.11 -7.13 8.61
C VAL A 90 4.77 -8.46 7.94
N PHE A 91 5.31 -8.68 6.74
CA PHE A 91 5.13 -9.88 5.92
C PHE A 91 6.41 -10.71 5.97
N ARG A 92 6.56 -11.59 6.96
CA ARG A 92 7.75 -12.46 7.09
C ARG A 92 7.75 -13.54 6.00
N SER A 93 6.56 -14.03 5.67
CA SER A 93 6.31 -14.90 4.52
C SER A 93 4.86 -14.74 4.06
N THR A 94 4.45 -15.48 3.02
CA THR A 94 3.03 -15.56 2.64
C THR A 94 2.18 -16.24 3.72
N GLU A 95 2.79 -16.97 4.65
CA GLU A 95 2.09 -17.74 5.71
C GLU A 95 2.25 -17.16 7.11
N ASP A 96 3.04 -16.09 7.23
CA ASP A 96 3.34 -15.41 8.48
C ASP A 96 3.32 -13.91 8.24
N VAL A 97 2.16 -13.33 8.50
CA VAL A 97 1.92 -11.89 8.45
C VAL A 97 1.50 -11.41 9.83
N GLU A 98 2.14 -10.34 10.29
CA GLU A 98 1.67 -9.50 11.39
C GLU A 98 0.89 -8.32 10.78
N PRO A 99 -0.45 -8.39 10.76
CA PRO A 99 -1.26 -7.42 10.02
C PRO A 99 -1.32 -6.04 10.70
N VAL A 100 -1.14 -6.01 12.02
CA VAL A 100 -1.19 -4.79 12.83
C VAL A 100 0.09 -4.73 13.66
N ALA A 101 1.11 -4.08 13.11
CA ALA A 101 2.31 -3.77 13.86
C ALA A 101 2.19 -2.36 14.47
N ILE A 102 2.37 -2.25 15.78
CA ILE A 102 2.27 -1.00 16.54
C ILE A 102 3.65 -0.54 17.02
N ASP A 103 3.85 0.77 17.11
CA ASP A 103 5.02 1.35 17.78
C ASP A 103 4.82 1.23 19.31
N LYS A 104 5.80 0.71 20.04
CA LYS A 104 5.74 0.70 21.50
C LYS A 104 6.01 2.07 22.10
N ALA A 105 5.36 2.34 23.22
CA ALA A 105 6.00 3.14 24.26
C ALA A 105 7.20 2.34 24.79
N ASP A 106 8.42 2.85 24.59
CA ASP A 106 9.68 2.32 25.14
C ASP A 106 10.38 1.15 24.41
N GLY A 107 10.33 1.11 23.07
CA GLY A 107 11.39 0.47 22.27
C GLY A 107 11.36 -1.07 22.12
N GLU A 108 10.33 -1.74 22.58
CA GLU A 108 10.20 -3.20 22.49
C GLU A 108 9.08 -3.55 21.44
N LYS A 109 8.90 -4.79 20.94
CA LYS A 109 7.80 -5.12 19.98
C LYS A 109 6.53 -5.59 20.68
N ALA A 110 5.41 -4.88 20.55
CA ALA A 110 4.17 -5.22 21.26
C ALA A 110 3.39 -6.13 20.33
N THR A 111 3.45 -7.43 20.59
CA THR A 111 2.53 -8.37 19.95
C THR A 111 1.12 -7.99 20.38
N THR A 112 0.35 -7.43 19.46
CA THR A 112 -1.06 -7.13 19.66
C THR A 112 -1.89 -8.41 19.53
N ASP A 113 -3.00 -8.51 20.25
CA ASP A 113 -3.96 -9.61 20.18
C ASP A 113 -4.85 -9.59 18.91
N PHE A 114 -4.34 -9.06 17.80
CA PHE A 114 -5.05 -9.03 16.51
C PHE A 114 -4.88 -10.33 15.71
N GLY A 115 -4.14 -11.30 16.25
CA GLY A 115 -3.83 -12.55 15.57
C GLY A 115 -2.87 -12.39 14.38
N GLY A 116 -2.51 -13.52 13.78
CA GLY A 116 -1.72 -13.57 12.54
C GLY A 116 -2.60 -13.55 11.29
N ALA A 117 -1.98 -13.27 10.14
CA ALA A 117 -2.61 -13.31 8.83
C ALA A 117 -1.77 -14.09 7.81
N CYS A 118 -2.33 -14.34 6.63
CA CYS A 118 -1.64 -14.93 5.49
C CYS A 118 -1.99 -14.19 4.19
N VAL A 119 -1.11 -14.27 3.19
CA VAL A 119 -1.29 -13.66 1.86
C VAL A 119 -1.80 -14.71 0.89
N ARG A 120 -2.90 -14.40 0.19
CA ARG A 120 -3.47 -15.27 -0.84
C ARG A 120 -3.75 -14.46 -2.10
N LEU A 121 -3.59 -15.09 -3.25
CA LEU A 121 -4.11 -14.55 -4.50
C LEU A 121 -5.64 -14.72 -4.49
N LEU A 122 -6.36 -13.61 -4.43
CA LEU A 122 -7.79 -13.62 -4.68
C LEU A 122 -8.00 -13.34 -6.16
N SER A 123 -8.41 -14.37 -6.90
CA SER A 123 -8.92 -14.19 -8.25
C SER A 123 -10.08 -13.19 -8.19
N PRO A 124 -10.19 -12.22 -9.11
CA PRO A 124 -11.39 -11.40 -9.18
C PRO A 124 -12.60 -12.33 -9.28
N LEU A 125 -13.54 -12.17 -8.36
CA LEU A 125 -14.79 -12.93 -8.39
C LEU A 125 -15.44 -12.67 -9.75
N PRO A 126 -15.88 -13.71 -10.48
CA PRO A 126 -16.73 -13.50 -11.65
C PRO A 126 -18.02 -12.83 -11.14
N ASN A 127 -18.28 -11.61 -11.61
CA ASN A 127 -19.46 -10.78 -11.36
C ASN A 127 -19.65 -10.22 -9.95
N TYR A 128 -19.25 -8.96 -9.78
CA TYR A 128 -20.06 -8.00 -9.02
C TYR A 128 -20.83 -7.15 -10.03
N ALA A 129 -21.92 -7.71 -10.56
CA ALA A 129 -22.99 -6.86 -11.07
C ALA A 129 -23.56 -6.16 -9.83
N ILE A 130 -23.24 -4.87 -9.66
CA ILE A 130 -24.05 -4.01 -8.81
C ILE A 130 -25.38 -3.91 -9.56
N GLU A 131 -26.35 -4.75 -9.18
CA GLU A 131 -27.73 -4.43 -9.51
C GLU A 131 -28.07 -3.14 -8.74
N MET A 132 -28.34 -2.10 -9.54
CA MET A 132 -28.93 -0.84 -9.08
C MET A 132 -30.42 -1.01 -8.85
#